data_AF-A0A916J6X8-F1
#
_entry.id   AF-A0A916J6X8-F1
#
_cell.length_a   1.000
_cell.length_b   1.000
_cell.length_c   1.000
_cell.angle_alpha   90.00
_cell.angle_beta   90.00
_cell.angle_gamma   90.00
#
_symmetry.space_group_name_H-M   'P 1'
#
loop_
_entity.id
_entity.type
_entity.pdbx_description
1 polymer ?
#
loop_
_entity_poly.entity_id
_entity_poly.type
_entity_poly.pdbx_seq_one_letter_code
_entity_poly.pdbx_strand_id
1 'polypeptide(L)'
;MAADLNQLVPEFRPLVVRLLDACEAQGLPMRPFFTLRSPFEQAKLWRQSRSREQINAQIVKFKTQGANFLAHCIESVGPQNGPPVTNALPGFSWHQWGEAVDCFWLVDSKAEWSAQKLLDGRNGYRFCAAEAKSLGLTPGGLWPKLKNWPHVQLRVDSSPLKACGLTGIEEEMKKLFGSTG
;
A
#
# COMPACT_ATOMS: atom_id res chain seq x y z
N MET A 1 -14.89 -5.35 -8.11
CA MET A 1 -15.48 -5.10 -6.78
C MET A 1 -14.59 -4.12 -6.04
N ALA A 2 -15.15 -3.22 -5.23
CA ALA A 2 -14.35 -2.32 -4.41
C ALA A 2 -13.70 -3.10 -3.25
N ALA A 3 -12.52 -2.66 -2.80
CA ALA A 3 -11.85 -3.23 -1.64
C ALA A 3 -12.64 -3.00 -0.35
N ASP A 4 -12.53 -3.93 0.59
CA ASP A 4 -13.22 -3.87 1.87
C ASP A 4 -12.52 -2.90 2.83
N LEU A 5 -13.21 -1.81 3.19
CA LEU A 5 -12.71 -0.81 4.14
C LEU A 5 -12.72 -1.30 5.59
N ASN A 6 -13.41 -2.40 5.92
CA ASN A 6 -13.34 -3.01 7.25
C ASN A 6 -11.96 -3.60 7.56
N GLN A 7 -11.12 -3.78 6.55
CA GLN A 7 -9.73 -4.24 6.71
C GLN A 7 -8.76 -3.13 7.13
N LEU A 8 -9.22 -1.87 7.13
CA LEU A 8 -8.44 -0.73 7.61
C LEU A 8 -8.54 -0.61 9.13
N VAL A 9 -7.50 -0.04 9.75
CA VAL A 9 -7.52 0.23 11.19
C VAL A 9 -8.65 1.22 11.57
N PRO A 10 -9.24 1.12 12.78
CA PRO A 10 -10.41 1.90 13.18
C PRO A 10 -10.26 3.42 13.05
N GLU A 11 -9.06 3.94 13.25
CA GLU A 11 -8.75 5.37 13.13
C GLU A 11 -8.63 5.84 11.67
N PHE A 12 -8.26 4.96 10.74
CA PHE A 12 -8.05 5.31 9.33
C PHE A 12 -9.33 5.20 8.51
N ARG A 13 -10.10 4.14 8.75
CA ARG A 13 -11.35 3.87 8.02
C ARG A 13 -12.29 5.08 7.91
N PRO A 14 -12.68 5.79 8.99
CA PRO A 14 -13.59 6.93 8.87
C PRO A 14 -12.99 8.07 8.04
N LEU A 15 -11.67 8.27 8.08
CA LEU A 15 -10.99 9.27 7.27
C LEU A 15 -11.08 8.93 5.77
N VAL A 16 -10.90 7.64 5.42
CA VAL A 16 -11.06 7.16 4.05
C VAL A 16 -12.51 7.31 3.57
N VAL A 17 -13.50 6.98 4.40
CA VAL A 17 -14.91 7.19 4.04
C VAL A 17 -15.19 8.66 3.72
N ARG A 18 -14.79 9.59 4.60
CA ARG A 18 -14.94 11.04 4.33
C ARG A 18 -14.25 11.49 3.04
N LEU A 19 -13.06 10.95 2.76
CA LEU A 19 -12.31 11.25 1.54
C LEU A 19 -13.10 10.81 0.29
N LEU A 20 -13.64 9.58 0.30
CA LEU A 20 -14.41 9.05 -0.82
C LEU A 20 -15.72 9.82 -1.02
N ASP A 21 -16.42 10.16 0.07
CA ASP A 21 -17.64 10.96 0.04
C ASP A 21 -17.37 12.37 -0.53
N ALA A 22 -16.26 13.01 -0.13
CA ALA A 22 -15.87 14.30 -0.67
C ALA A 22 -15.54 14.24 -2.16
N CYS A 23 -14.87 13.17 -2.63
CA CYS A 23 -14.60 12.94 -4.04
C CYS A 23 -15.89 12.73 -4.84
N GLU A 24 -16.82 11.94 -4.32
CA GLU A 24 -18.14 11.68 -4.92
C GLU A 24 -18.96 12.98 -5.01
N ALA A 25 -19.00 13.79 -3.93
CA ALA A 25 -19.70 15.06 -3.89
C ALA A 25 -19.19 16.09 -4.92
N GLN A 26 -17.95 15.95 -5.38
CA GLN A 26 -17.36 16.78 -6.43
C GLN A 26 -17.55 16.23 -7.86
N GLY A 27 -18.24 15.09 -8.01
CA GLY A 27 -18.36 14.39 -9.29
C GLY A 27 -17.06 13.75 -9.75
N LEU A 28 -16.15 13.45 -8.82
CA LEU A 28 -14.85 12.83 -9.08
C LEU A 28 -14.72 11.51 -8.30
N PRO A 29 -15.67 10.56 -8.46
CA PRO A 29 -15.79 9.40 -7.59
C PRO A 29 -14.51 8.55 -7.59
N MET A 30 -13.96 8.33 -6.41
CA MET A 30 -12.86 7.39 -6.19
C MET A 30 -13.42 6.06 -5.71
N ARG A 31 -12.79 4.96 -6.13
CA ARG A 31 -13.18 3.60 -5.72
C ARG A 31 -11.99 2.87 -5.11
N PRO A 32 -12.12 2.36 -3.87
CA PRO A 32 -11.08 1.55 -3.25
C PRO A 32 -10.76 0.32 -4.10
N PHE A 33 -9.49 0.15 -4.42
CA PHE A 33 -8.94 -0.95 -5.19
C PHE A 33 -8.17 -1.93 -4.32
N PHE A 34 -7.42 -1.42 -3.34
CA PHE A 34 -6.58 -2.23 -2.47
C PHE A 34 -6.52 -1.65 -1.06
N THR A 35 -6.76 -2.47 -0.04
CA THR A 35 -6.67 -2.11 1.39
C THR A 35 -5.58 -2.95 2.07
N LEU A 36 -5.94 -4.00 2.81
CA LEU A 36 -5.00 -4.83 3.55
C LEU A 36 -4.26 -5.78 2.61
N ARG A 37 -2.94 -5.85 2.77
CA ARG A 37 -2.07 -6.80 2.06
C ARG A 37 -1.32 -7.65 3.06
N SER A 38 -1.37 -8.97 2.96
CA SER A 38 -0.52 -9.82 3.80
C SER A 38 0.97 -9.65 3.44
N PRO A 39 1.90 -9.92 4.38
CA PRO A 39 3.33 -9.97 4.09
C PRO A 39 3.69 -11.03 3.04
N PHE A 40 2.91 -12.10 2.92
CA PHE A 40 3.08 -13.10 1.87
C PHE A 40 2.69 -12.55 0.48
N GLU A 41 1.58 -11.83 0.37
CA GLU A 41 1.22 -11.17 -0.90
C GLU A 41 2.24 -10.08 -1.27
N GLN A 42 2.70 -9.29 -0.30
CA GLN A 42 3.76 -8.32 -0.52
C GLN A 42 5.07 -9.02 -0.97
N ALA A 43 5.40 -10.18 -0.39
CA ALA A 43 6.53 -10.98 -0.82
C ALA A 43 6.41 -11.44 -2.28
N LYS A 44 5.21 -11.82 -2.72
CA LYS A 44 4.98 -12.19 -4.13
C LYS A 44 5.28 -11.02 -5.07
N LEU A 45 4.70 -9.85 -4.78
CA LEU A 45 4.88 -8.63 -5.58
C LEU A 45 6.34 -8.15 -5.59
N TRP A 46 7.05 -8.27 -4.48
CA TRP A 46 8.47 -7.94 -4.42
C TRP A 46 9.30 -8.96 -5.21
N ARG A 47 9.08 -10.27 -5.03
CA ARG A 47 9.88 -11.31 -5.70
C ARG A 47 9.74 -11.31 -7.22
N GLN A 48 8.58 -10.94 -7.76
CA GLN A 48 8.27 -11.17 -9.19
C GLN A 48 9.23 -10.52 -10.19
N SER A 49 10.01 -9.52 -9.77
CA SER A 49 10.98 -8.82 -10.60
C SER A 49 12.42 -8.90 -10.08
N ARG A 50 12.73 -9.85 -9.18
CA ARG A 50 14.04 -10.00 -8.51
C ARG A 50 14.74 -11.26 -8.99
N SER A 51 16.06 -11.19 -9.11
CA SER A 51 16.87 -12.38 -9.40
C SER A 51 16.92 -13.32 -8.20
N ARG A 52 17.29 -14.59 -8.43
CA ARG A 52 17.45 -15.58 -7.37
C ARG A 52 18.51 -15.14 -6.35
N GLU A 53 19.58 -14.52 -6.81
CA GLU A 53 20.67 -14.00 -5.98
C GLU A 53 20.18 -12.88 -5.06
N GLN A 54 19.40 -11.92 -5.60
CA GLN A 54 18.80 -10.84 -4.82
C GLN A 54 17.84 -11.36 -3.75
N ILE A 55 17.02 -12.34 -4.12
CA ILE A 55 16.08 -13.01 -3.22
C ILE A 55 16.85 -13.69 -2.08
N ASN A 56 17.85 -14.52 -2.41
CA ASN A 56 18.63 -15.25 -1.42
C ASN A 56 19.39 -14.31 -0.48
N ALA A 57 20.03 -13.28 -1.02
CA ALA A 57 20.74 -12.27 -0.23
C ALA A 57 19.79 -11.57 0.77
N GLN A 58 18.57 -11.25 0.35
CA GLN A 58 17.60 -10.61 1.23
C GLN A 58 17.09 -11.57 2.32
N ILE A 59 16.85 -12.85 2.01
CA ILE A 59 16.47 -13.87 3.00
C ILE A 59 17.58 -14.00 4.05
N VAL A 60 18.84 -14.15 3.62
CA VAL A 60 19.99 -14.25 4.53
C VAL A 60 20.08 -13.01 5.40
N LYS A 61 19.96 -11.81 4.82
CA LYS A 61 19.98 -10.55 5.56
C LYS A 61 18.91 -10.50 6.65
N PHE A 62 17.67 -10.87 6.34
CA PHE A 62 16.59 -10.90 7.34
C PHE A 62 16.87 -11.92 8.44
N LYS A 63 17.30 -13.14 8.11
CA LYS A 63 17.67 -14.17 9.11
C LYS A 63 18.80 -13.69 10.03
N THR A 64 19.86 -13.10 9.48
CA THR A 64 20.99 -12.55 10.25
C THR A 64 20.57 -11.40 11.16
N GLN A 65 19.56 -10.62 10.78
CA GLN A 65 19.04 -9.50 11.57
C GLN A 65 17.87 -9.91 12.51
N GLY A 66 17.58 -11.21 12.63
CA GLY A 66 16.53 -11.73 13.53
C GLY A 66 15.10 -11.66 12.97
N ALA A 67 14.91 -11.18 11.74
CA ALA A 67 13.60 -11.06 11.09
C ALA A 67 13.18 -12.37 10.40
N ASN A 68 13.01 -13.43 11.19
CA ASN A 68 12.79 -14.78 10.69
C ASN A 68 11.42 -14.95 10.00
N PHE A 69 10.36 -14.33 10.52
CA PHE A 69 9.05 -14.36 9.91
C PHE A 69 9.05 -13.63 8.57
N LEU A 70 9.68 -12.45 8.47
CA LEU A 70 9.79 -11.74 7.19
C LEU A 70 10.61 -12.54 6.16
N ALA A 71 11.69 -13.19 6.60
CA ALA A 71 12.45 -14.11 5.75
C ALA A 71 11.58 -15.27 5.26
N HIS A 72 10.79 -15.86 6.17
CA HIS A 72 9.85 -16.93 5.86
C HIS A 72 8.80 -16.49 4.83
N CYS A 73 8.23 -15.28 4.94
CA CYS A 73 7.29 -14.75 3.94
C CYS A 73 7.90 -14.69 2.54
N ILE A 74 9.19 -14.33 2.43
CA ILE A 74 9.89 -14.34 1.14
C ILE A 74 10.10 -15.79 0.69
N GLU A 75 10.58 -16.67 1.54
CA GLU A 75 10.94 -18.05 1.21
C GLU A 75 9.73 -18.88 0.76
N SER A 76 8.61 -18.78 1.46
CA SER A 76 7.44 -19.67 1.31
C SER A 76 6.58 -19.42 0.08
N VAL A 77 6.61 -18.22 -0.50
CA VAL A 77 5.75 -17.87 -1.63
C VAL A 77 6.25 -18.40 -2.98
N GLY A 78 7.41 -19.07 -3.00
CA GLY A 78 7.96 -19.73 -4.18
C GLY A 78 8.40 -18.78 -5.31
N PRO A 79 8.72 -19.32 -6.50
CA PRO A 79 9.06 -18.52 -7.68
C PRO A 79 7.90 -17.61 -8.10
N GLN A 80 8.22 -16.39 -8.50
CA GLN A 80 7.26 -15.38 -8.97
C GLN A 80 7.88 -14.68 -10.18
N ASN A 81 7.07 -14.37 -11.20
CA ASN A 81 7.53 -13.68 -12.42
C ASN A 81 6.55 -12.58 -12.79
N GLY A 82 7.06 -11.39 -13.08
CA GLY A 82 6.25 -10.25 -13.47
C GLY A 82 7.04 -8.94 -13.52
N PRO A 83 6.40 -7.85 -13.96
CA PRO A 83 7.03 -6.53 -13.99
C PRO A 83 7.33 -6.02 -12.57
N PRO A 84 8.28 -5.09 -12.41
CA PRO A 84 8.53 -4.45 -11.12
C PRO A 84 7.36 -3.54 -10.73
N VAL A 85 6.59 -3.93 -9.71
CA VAL A 85 5.42 -3.15 -9.21
C VAL A 85 5.65 -2.52 -7.84
N THR A 86 6.67 -2.96 -7.10
CA THR A 86 6.97 -2.45 -5.77
C THR A 86 8.43 -2.66 -5.41
N ASN A 87 8.97 -1.76 -4.58
CA ASN A 87 10.26 -1.93 -3.90
C ASN A 87 10.11 -2.28 -2.41
N ALA A 88 8.89 -2.25 -1.87
CA ALA A 88 8.67 -2.55 -0.47
C ALA A 88 8.82 -4.06 -0.21
N LEU A 89 9.64 -4.40 0.78
CA LEU A 89 9.78 -5.75 1.32
C LEU A 89 8.54 -6.14 2.14
N PRO A 90 8.34 -7.43 2.45
CA PRO A 90 7.35 -7.85 3.42
C PRO A 90 7.52 -7.11 4.74
N GLY A 91 6.47 -6.41 5.14
CA GLY A 91 6.33 -5.63 6.37
C GLY A 91 6.56 -4.14 6.18
N PHE A 92 7.10 -3.73 5.03
CA PHE A 92 7.62 -2.39 4.78
C PHE A 92 6.63 -1.50 4.02
N SER A 93 5.41 -1.96 3.79
CA SER A 93 4.31 -1.19 3.21
C SER A 93 3.17 -1.02 4.21
N TRP A 94 2.62 0.19 4.33
CA TRP A 94 1.48 0.49 5.20
C TRP A 94 0.19 -0.27 4.86
N HIS A 95 0.07 -0.82 3.63
CA HIS A 95 -1.03 -1.74 3.32
C HIS A 95 -1.05 -2.95 4.26
N GLN A 96 0.11 -3.40 4.72
CA GLN A 96 0.20 -4.57 5.61
C GLN A 96 -0.16 -4.27 7.06
N TRP A 97 -0.29 -2.98 7.36
CA TRP A 97 -0.67 -2.47 8.67
C TRP A 97 -2.13 -2.04 8.69
N GLY A 98 -2.87 -2.18 7.57
CA GLY A 98 -4.24 -1.66 7.44
C GLY A 98 -4.31 -0.12 7.42
N GLU A 99 -3.20 0.54 7.11
CA GLU A 99 -3.02 2.00 7.22
C GLU A 99 -2.82 2.67 5.85
N ALA A 100 -3.03 1.95 4.76
CA ALA A 100 -3.03 2.49 3.41
C ALA A 100 -4.18 1.95 2.56
N VAL A 101 -4.61 2.77 1.62
CA VAL A 101 -5.61 2.43 0.60
C VAL A 101 -5.12 2.93 -0.74
N ASP A 102 -5.26 2.08 -1.76
CA ASP A 102 -5.13 2.47 -3.15
C ASP A 102 -6.54 2.64 -3.72
N CYS A 103 -6.80 3.75 -4.38
CA CYS A 103 -8.07 4.03 -5.06
C CYS A 103 -7.84 4.30 -6.55
N PHE A 104 -8.77 3.88 -7.41
CA PHE A 104 -8.82 4.37 -8.78
C PHE A 104 -9.93 5.42 -8.94
N TRP A 105 -9.74 6.34 -9.90
CA TRP A 105 -10.78 7.28 -10.29
C TRP A 105 -11.79 6.56 -11.21
N LEU A 106 -13.09 6.76 -10.98
CA LEU A 106 -14.14 6.18 -11.80
C LEU A 106 -14.63 7.23 -12.81
N VAL A 107 -14.44 6.97 -14.10
CA VAL A 107 -14.92 7.83 -15.20
C VAL A 107 -15.74 6.96 -16.15
N ASP A 108 -16.97 7.37 -16.44
CA ASP A 108 -17.92 6.61 -17.29
C ASP A 108 -18.03 5.13 -16.86
N SER A 109 -18.10 4.92 -15.54
CA SER A 109 -18.16 3.59 -14.91
C SER A 109 -16.93 2.69 -15.18
N LYS A 110 -15.82 3.26 -15.63
CA LYS A 110 -14.56 2.56 -15.89
C LYS A 110 -13.45 3.07 -14.99
N ALA A 111 -12.52 2.18 -14.64
CA ALA A 111 -11.33 2.55 -13.88
C ALA A 111 -10.42 3.44 -14.73
N GLU A 112 -10.08 4.60 -14.20
CA GLU A 112 -9.17 5.58 -14.78
C GLU A 112 -7.92 5.70 -13.91
N TRP A 113 -6.76 5.55 -14.54
CA TRP A 113 -5.45 5.50 -13.87
C TRP A 113 -4.57 6.70 -14.22
N SER A 114 -5.00 7.54 -15.16
CA SER A 114 -4.24 8.72 -15.58
C SER A 114 -4.30 9.86 -14.56
N ALA A 115 -3.12 10.30 -14.14
CA ALA A 115 -2.94 11.52 -13.35
C ALA A 115 -2.99 12.82 -14.19
N GLN A 116 -3.17 12.68 -15.51
CA GLN A 116 -3.18 13.78 -16.48
C GLN A 116 -4.57 14.02 -17.08
N LYS A 117 -5.43 12.99 -17.12
CA LYS A 117 -6.78 13.13 -17.67
C LYS A 117 -7.57 14.19 -16.94
N LEU A 118 -8.29 15.00 -17.69
CA LEU A 118 -9.18 16.03 -17.18
C LEU A 118 -10.63 15.70 -17.55
N LEU A 119 -11.53 15.91 -16.60
CA LEU A 119 -12.97 15.96 -16.79
C LEU A 119 -13.42 17.36 -16.37
N ASP A 120 -13.91 18.15 -17.32
CA ASP A 120 -14.29 19.56 -17.11
C ASP A 120 -13.18 20.39 -16.41
N GLY A 121 -11.94 20.21 -16.85
CA GLY A 121 -10.77 20.91 -16.30
C GLY A 121 -10.28 20.40 -14.95
N ARG A 122 -10.88 19.33 -14.39
CA ARG A 122 -10.52 18.75 -13.09
C ARG A 122 -9.93 17.34 -13.24
N ASN A 123 -9.03 16.95 -12.33
CA ASN A 123 -8.46 15.60 -12.28
C ASN A 123 -8.79 14.94 -10.93
N GLY A 124 -9.36 13.74 -10.95
CA GLY A 124 -9.78 13.02 -9.74
C GLY A 124 -8.64 12.74 -8.76
N TYR A 125 -7.48 12.29 -9.25
CA TYR A 125 -6.33 12.03 -8.38
C TYR A 125 -5.76 13.28 -7.71
N ARG A 126 -5.72 14.41 -8.43
CA ARG A 126 -5.26 15.69 -7.86
C ARG A 126 -6.21 16.19 -6.78
N PHE A 127 -7.53 16.10 -7.02
CA PHE A 127 -8.53 16.45 -6.03
C PHE A 127 -8.43 15.54 -4.80
N CYS A 128 -8.46 14.21 -5.02
CA CYS A 128 -8.33 13.21 -3.96
C CYS A 128 -7.07 13.42 -3.12
N ALA A 129 -5.93 13.71 -3.75
CA ALA A 129 -4.69 13.98 -3.02
C ALA A 129 -4.76 15.28 -2.19
N ALA A 130 -5.33 16.36 -2.73
CA ALA A 130 -5.50 17.60 -1.98
C ALA A 130 -6.42 17.40 -0.77
N GLU A 131 -7.51 16.66 -0.96
CA GLU A 131 -8.49 16.38 0.10
C GLU A 131 -7.94 15.40 1.14
N ALA A 132 -7.21 14.36 0.73
CA ALA A 132 -6.53 13.47 1.67
C ALA A 132 -5.61 14.28 2.60
N LYS A 133 -4.86 15.25 2.05
CA LYS A 133 -4.01 16.14 2.82
C LYS A 133 -4.81 17.05 3.77
N SER A 134 -5.97 17.58 3.35
CA SER A 134 -6.83 18.41 4.21
C SER A 134 -7.37 17.62 5.42
N LEU A 135 -7.58 16.32 5.25
CA LEU A 135 -8.00 15.38 6.31
C LEU A 135 -6.85 14.87 7.19
N GLY A 136 -5.61 15.36 6.99
CA GLY A 136 -4.43 14.95 7.74
C GLY A 136 -3.81 13.63 7.29
N LEU A 137 -4.21 13.10 6.14
CA LEU A 137 -3.63 11.89 5.53
C LEU A 137 -2.44 12.26 4.63
N THR A 138 -1.66 11.25 4.27
CA THR A 138 -0.51 11.40 3.37
C THR A 138 -0.81 10.77 2.01
N PRO A 139 -1.05 11.57 0.96
CA PRO A 139 -1.27 11.07 -0.40
C PRO A 139 0.05 10.82 -1.14
N GLY A 140 0.20 9.64 -1.74
CA GLY A 140 1.37 9.26 -2.53
C GLY A 140 1.57 10.10 -3.79
N GLY A 141 0.50 10.68 -4.34
CA GLY A 141 0.54 11.59 -5.49
C GLY A 141 1.30 12.89 -5.23
N LEU A 142 1.45 13.29 -3.95
CA LEU A 142 2.17 14.50 -3.55
C LEU A 142 3.59 14.25 -3.08
N TRP A 143 4.09 13.00 -3.14
CA TRP A 143 5.48 12.72 -2.82
C TRP A 143 6.44 13.47 -3.78
N PRO A 144 7.61 13.90 -3.29
CA PRO A 144 8.57 14.65 -4.11
C PRO A 144 9.19 13.80 -5.24
N LYS A 145 9.29 12.49 -5.04
CA LYS A 145 9.80 11.51 -6.01
C LYS A 145 8.88 10.28 -6.00
N LEU A 146 8.85 9.54 -7.12
CA LEU A 146 8.08 8.29 -7.26
C LEU A 146 6.61 8.45 -6.86
N LYS A 147 5.94 9.46 -7.42
CA LYS A 147 4.53 9.75 -7.14
C LYS A 147 3.65 8.53 -7.40
N ASN A 148 2.87 8.15 -6.39
CA ASN A 148 1.89 7.09 -6.47
C ASN A 148 0.49 7.67 -6.30
N TRP A 149 -0.15 8.05 -7.40
CA TRP A 149 -1.42 8.77 -7.40
C TRP A 149 -2.60 7.99 -6.79
N PRO A 150 -2.71 6.66 -6.99
CA PRO A 150 -3.69 5.84 -6.30
C PRO A 150 -3.58 5.81 -4.77
N HIS A 151 -2.38 6.02 -4.22
CA HIS A 151 -2.06 5.69 -2.83
C HIS A 151 -2.40 6.81 -1.85
N VAL A 152 -3.05 6.44 -0.75
CA VAL A 152 -3.26 7.29 0.43
C VAL A 152 -2.93 6.48 1.68
N GLN A 153 -2.22 7.07 2.64
CA GLN A 153 -1.86 6.42 3.89
C GLN A 153 -2.10 7.31 5.10
N LEU A 154 -2.34 6.69 6.26
CA LEU A 154 -2.51 7.37 7.54
C LEU A 154 -1.22 8.05 8.01
N ARG A 155 -0.07 7.40 7.81
CA ARG A 155 1.22 7.84 8.37
C ARG A 155 1.93 8.84 7.48
N VAL A 156 2.72 9.71 8.08
CA VAL A 156 3.58 10.66 7.34
C VAL A 156 4.82 9.97 6.76
N ASP A 157 5.34 8.95 7.47
CA ASP A 157 6.52 8.21 7.01
C ASP A 157 6.21 7.35 5.80
N SER A 158 7.10 7.30 4.82
CA SER A 158 6.91 6.51 3.60
C SER A 158 6.97 4.99 3.83
N SER A 159 7.48 4.55 4.97
CA SER A 159 7.61 3.13 5.32
C SER A 159 7.53 2.92 6.83
N PRO A 160 6.93 1.80 7.29
CA PRO A 160 6.99 1.33 8.67
C PRO A 160 8.40 1.24 9.24
N LEU A 161 9.42 1.01 8.40
CA LEU A 161 10.81 0.87 8.86
C LEU A 161 11.28 2.10 9.66
N LYS A 162 10.86 3.29 9.25
CA LYS A 162 11.23 4.52 9.95
C LYS A 162 10.46 4.69 11.27
N ALA A 163 9.25 4.16 11.34
CA ALA A 163 8.38 4.32 12.51
C ALA A 163 8.70 3.32 13.63
N CYS A 164 8.97 2.04 13.30
CA CYS A 164 9.11 0.97 14.29
C CYS A 164 10.38 0.11 14.14
N GLY A 165 11.21 0.35 13.12
CA GLY A 165 12.43 -0.42 12.86
C GLY A 165 12.16 -1.87 12.42
N LEU A 166 13.22 -2.61 12.09
CA LEU A 166 13.08 -3.98 11.59
C LEU A 166 12.47 -4.93 12.63
N THR A 167 12.91 -4.84 13.89
CA THR A 167 12.40 -5.67 14.99
C THR A 167 10.90 -5.44 15.20
N GLY A 168 10.45 -4.18 15.21
CA GLY A 168 9.02 -3.88 15.36
C GLY A 168 8.19 -4.36 14.17
N ILE A 169 8.73 -4.30 12.94
CA ILE A 169 8.06 -4.88 11.77
C ILE A 169 7.94 -6.40 11.90
N GLU A 170 9.03 -7.09 12.23
CA GLU A 170 9.04 -8.55 12.40
C GLU A 170 7.98 -8.98 13.43
N GLU A 171 7.97 -8.33 14.60
CA GLU A 171 7.05 -8.65 15.69
C GLU A 171 5.59 -8.41 15.29
N GLU A 172 5.25 -7.24 14.73
CA GLU A 172 3.87 -6.93 14.38
C GLU A 172 3.38 -7.77 13.20
N MET A 173 4.20 -7.99 12.16
CA MET A 173 3.82 -8.84 11.04
C MET A 173 3.60 -10.29 11.49
N LYS A 174 4.45 -10.80 12.39
CA LYS A 174 4.29 -12.14 12.96
C LYS A 174 3.04 -12.23 13.84
N LYS A 175 2.74 -11.20 14.62
CA LYS A 175 1.53 -11.15 15.44
C LYS A 175 0.25 -11.13 14.59
N LEU A 176 0.23 -10.34 13.52
CA LEU A 176 -0.94 -10.19 12.66
C LEU A 176 -1.13 -11.37 11.69
N PHE A 177 -0.04 -11.98 11.21
CA PHE A 177 -0.09 -12.94 10.10
C PHE A 177 0.67 -14.25 10.35
N GLY A 178 1.30 -14.42 11.51
CA GLY A 178 2.11 -15.60 11.83
C GLY A 178 1.32 -16.81 12.32
N SER A 179 0.04 -16.63 12.65
CA SER A 179 -0.85 -17.70 13.14
C SER A 179 -1.47 -18.53 12.00
N THR A 180 -0.64 -18.97 11.04
CA THR A 180 -1.00 -20.10 10.17
C THR A 180 -0.12 -21.28 10.53
N GLY A 181 -0.49 -21.93 11.63
CA GLY A 181 -0.06 -23.25 12.06
C GLY A 181 -1.27 -23.98 12.60
#